data_AF-A0A495IVF4-F1
#
_entry.id   AF-A0A495IVF4-F1
#
_cell.length_a   1.000
_cell.length_b   1.000
_cell.length_c   1.000
_cell.angle_alpha   90.00
_cell.angle_beta   90.00
_cell.angle_gamma   90.00
#
_symmetry.space_group_name_H-M   'P 1'
#
loop_
_entity.id
_entity.type
_entity.pdbx_description
1 polymer ?
#
loop_
_entity_poly.entity_id
_entity_poly.type
_entity_poly.pdbx_seq_one_letter_code
_entity_poly.pdbx_strand_id
1 'polypeptide(L)' 'MNTFEKLKALVNASEADATKFYAKGNQSAGVRLRKALSGIKTLSHEGRAEVTSLKKSALKK' A
#
# COMPACT_ATOMS: atom_id res chain seq x y z
N MET A 1 9.26 8.48 8.68
CA MET A 1 8.84 7.55 7.61
C MET A 1 7.53 8.04 7.02
N ASN A 2 7.60 8.60 5.81
CA ASN A 2 6.42 9.13 5.11
C ASN A 2 5.49 7.95 4.72
N THR A 3 4.19 8.20 4.64
CA THR A 3 3.16 7.23 4.20
C THR A 3 3.54 6.58 2.85
N PHE A 4 4.22 7.34 1.99
CA PHE A 4 4.77 6.85 0.71
C PHE A 4 5.88 5.79 0.86
N GLU A 5 6.78 5.94 1.83
CA GLU A 5 7.87 4.98 2.07
C GLU A 5 7.31 3.64 2.58
N LYS A 6 6.30 3.70 3.45
CA LYS A 6 5.60 2.51 3.96
C LYS A 6 4.87 1.75 2.84
N LEU A 7 4.25 2.50 1.91
CA LEU A 7 3.65 1.93 0.71
C LEU A 7 4.65 1.16 -0.14
N LYS A 8 5.81 1.77 -0.42
CA LYS A 8 6.88 1.14 -1.20
C LYS A 8 7.42 -0.12 -0.54
N ALA A 9 7.64 -0.09 0.78
CA ALA A 9 8.08 -1.26 1.54
C ALA A 9 7.05 -2.40 1.46
N LEU A 10 5.76 -2.09 1.58
CA LEU A 10 4.68 -3.08 1.53
C LEU A 10 4.54 -3.72 0.14
N VAL A 11 4.70 -2.93 -0.92
CA VAL A 11 4.71 -3.44 -2.31
C VAL A 11 5.88 -4.40 -2.52
N ASN A 12 7.10 -4.01 -2.14
CA ASN A 12 8.29 -4.85 -2.28
C ASN A 12 8.15 -6.17 -1.51
N ALA A 13 7.61 -6.12 -0.29
CA ALA A 13 7.36 -7.33 0.51
C ALA A 13 6.31 -8.26 -0.12
N SER A 14 5.38 -7.71 -0.90
CA SER A 14 4.30 -8.46 -1.54
C SER A 14 4.71 -9.15 -2.84
N GLU A 15 5.84 -8.76 -3.44
CA GLU A 15 6.30 -9.26 -4.74
C GLU A 15 6.51 -10.78 -4.72
N ALA A 16 7.14 -11.31 -3.67
CA ALA A 16 7.37 -12.75 -3.54
C ALA A 16 6.07 -13.55 -3.44
N ASP A 17 5.04 -13.02 -2.77
CA ASP A 17 3.72 -13.66 -2.70
C ASP A 17 2.95 -13.49 -4.03
N ALA A 18 3.12 -12.38 -4.73
CA ALA A 18 2.58 -12.18 -6.08
C ALA A 18 3.15 -13.21 -7.06
N THR A 19 4.47 -13.38 -7.11
CA THR A 19 5.09 -14.40 -7.97
C THR A 19 4.59 -15.79 -7.63
N LYS A 20 4.51 -16.15 -6.33
CA LYS A 20 4.00 -17.47 -5.92
C LYS A 20 2.52 -17.67 -6.27
N PHE A 21 1.69 -16.64 -6.18
CA PHE A 21 0.28 -16.71 -6.54
C PHE A 21 0.08 -16.81 -8.06
N TYR A 22 0.66 -15.90 -8.84
CA TYR A 22 0.47 -15.84 -10.29
C TYR A 22 1.20 -16.95 -11.05
N ALA A 23 2.41 -17.34 -10.64
CA ALA A 23 3.18 -18.35 -11.35
C ALA A 23 2.85 -19.79 -10.91
N LYS A 24 2.46 -19.99 -9.64
CA LYS A 24 2.28 -21.33 -9.05
C LYS A 24 0.87 -21.61 -8.52
N GLY A 25 -0.07 -20.67 -8.65
CA GLY A 25 -1.44 -20.84 -8.17
C GLY A 25 -1.57 -21.01 -6.65
N ASN A 26 -0.56 -20.60 -5.87
CA ASN A 26 -0.51 -20.84 -4.43
C ASN A 26 -1.58 -20.02 -3.69
N GLN A 27 -2.64 -20.69 -3.23
CA GLN A 27 -3.78 -20.08 -2.53
C GLN A 27 -3.38 -19.33 -1.26
N SER A 28 -2.42 -19.84 -0.48
CA SER A 28 -1.94 -19.18 0.74
C SER A 28 -1.17 -17.89 0.42
N ALA A 29 -0.38 -17.88 -0.65
CA ALA A 29 0.27 -16.67 -1.15
C ALA A 29 -0.77 -15.66 -1.65
N GLY A 30 -1.85 -16.13 -2.29
CA GLY A 30 -2.99 -15.30 -2.69
C GLY A 30 -3.68 -14.60 -1.51
N VAL A 31 -3.90 -15.31 -0.40
CA VAL A 31 -4.47 -14.71 0.83
C VAL A 31 -3.54 -13.64 1.42
N ARG A 32 -2.22 -13.88 1.45
CA ARG A 32 -1.24 -12.89 1.93
C ARG A 32 -1.15 -11.68 1.01
N LEU A 33 -1.08 -11.90 -0.30
CA LEU A 33 -1.08 -10.84 -1.31
C LEU A 33 -2.34 -9.98 -1.20
N ARG A 34 -3.52 -10.60 -1.04
CA ARG A 34 -4.78 -9.87 -0.83
C ARG A 34 -4.74 -9.00 0.42
N LYS A 35 -4.25 -9.53 1.55
CA LYS A 35 -4.12 -8.75 2.80
C LYS A 35 -3.16 -7.57 2.61
N ALA A 36 -2.04 -7.78 1.91
CA ALA A 36 -1.09 -6.72 1.63
C ALA A 36 -1.70 -5.63 0.71
N LEU A 37 -2.44 -6.02 -0.33
CA LEU A 37 -3.17 -5.08 -1.20
C LEU A 37 -4.23 -4.27 -0.43
N SER A 38 -4.93 -4.89 0.53
CA SER A 38 -5.84 -4.15 1.42
C SER A 38 -5.09 -3.13 2.28
N GLY A 39 -3.91 -3.48 2.81
CA GLY A 39 -3.06 -2.55 3.55
C GLY A 39 -2.55 -1.39 2.70
N ILE A 40 -2.13 -1.66 1.46
CA ILE A 40 -1.74 -0.66 0.46
C ILE A 40 -2.89 0.32 0.21
N LYS A 41 -4.12 -0.18 0.02
CA LYS A 41 -5.29 0.67 -0.17
C LYS A 41 -5.48 1.62 1.01
N THR A 42 -5.46 1.12 2.24
CA THR A 42 -5.62 1.96 3.44
C THR A 42 -4.54 3.03 3.54
N LEU A 43 -3.26 2.64 3.42
CA LEU A 43 -2.14 3.60 3.47
C LEU A 43 -2.23 4.64 2.36
N SER A 44 -2.70 4.27 1.16
CA SER A 44 -2.90 5.20 0.06
C SER A 44 -3.98 6.24 0.36
N HIS A 45 -5.08 5.82 0.99
CA HIS A 45 -6.14 6.74 1.41
C HIS A 45 -5.66 7.69 2.51
N GLU A 46 -4.95 7.18 3.51
CA GLU A 46 -4.37 7.99 4.58
C GLU A 46 -3.38 9.03 4.04
N GLY A 47 -2.44 8.62 3.18
CA GLY A 47 -1.48 9.52 2.57
C GLY A 47 -2.15 10.58 1.69
N ARG A 48 -3.21 10.21 0.95
CA ARG A 48 -4.00 11.20 0.19
C ARG A 48 -4.70 12.20 1.10
N ALA A 49 -5.27 11.75 2.21
CA ALA A 49 -5.94 12.61 3.18
C ALA A 49 -4.94 13.58 3.82
N GLU A 50 -3.75 13.09 4.17
CA GLU A 50 -2.64 13.88 4.70
C GLU A 50 -2.21 14.99 3.71
N VAL A 51 -1.92 14.62 2.45
CA VAL A 51 -1.58 15.59 1.39
C VAL A 51 -2.68 16.61 1.16
N THR A 52 -3.95 16.16 1.16
CA THR A 52 -5.11 17.05 0.99
C THR A 52 -5.24 18.03 2.15
N SER A 53 -5.02 17.55 3.38
CA SER A 53 -5.04 18.36 4.60
C SER A 53 -3.93 19.42 4.56
N LEU A 54 -2.70 19.01 4.23
CA LEU A 54 -1.56 19.91 4.09
C LEU A 54 -1.81 20.99 3.02
N LYS A 55 -2.36 20.61 1.85
CA LYS A 55 -2.75 21.57 0.81
C LYS A 55 -3.78 22.58 1.33
N LYS A 56 -4.82 22.11 2.02
CA LYS A 56 -5.87 22.99 2.59
C LYS A 56 -5.33 23.92 3.67
N SER A 57 -4.41 23.45 4.50
CA SER A 57 -3.76 24.26 5.55
C SER A 57 -2.79 25.28 4.96
N ALA A 58 -2.08 24.94 3.87
CA ALA A 58 -1.20 25.88 3.16
C ALA A 58 -1.98 26.97 2.40
N LEU A 59 -3.21 26.67 1.95
CA LEU A 59 -4.09 27.62 1.25
C LEU A 59 -4.78 28.64 2.17
N LYS A 60 -4.55 28.58 3.49
CA LYS A 60 -5.12 29.51 4.49
C LYS A 60 -4.20 30.68 4.85
N LYS A 61 -3.07 30.85 4.19
CA LYS A 61 -2.29 32.10 4.21
C LYS A 61 -2.72 33.00 3.08
#